data_AF-A0A3A9VQK6-F1
#
_entry.id   AF-A0A3A9VQK6-F1
#
_cell.length_a   1.000
_cell.length_b   1.000
_cell.length_c   1.000
_cell.angle_alpha   90.00
_cell.angle_beta   90.00
_cell.angle_gamma   90.00
#
_symmetry.space_group_name_H-M   'P 1'
#
loop_
_entity.id
_entity.type
_entity.pdbx_description
1 polymer ?
#
loop_
_entity_poly.entity_id
_entity_poly.type
_entity_poly.pdbx_seq_one_letter_code
_entity_poly.pdbx_strand_id
1 'polypeptide(L)'
;MTVTKYHIELYKKVGGDVDHLQRIGTSEEKSIANQNIIVEMEELVSNLELIKNGMTSNQYEEEINAKLDKLCIDDSIIVELKKLKSFR
;
A
#
# COMPACT_ATOMS: atom_id res chain seq x y z
N MET A 1 -11.64 -1.99 -4.41
CA MET A 1 -11.14 -0.78 -5.11
C MET A 1 -9.74 -1.10 -5.56
N THR A 2 -9.34 -0.65 -6.75
CA THR A 2 -8.05 -1.03 -7.35
C THR A 2 -6.98 0.03 -7.07
N VAL A 3 -5.81 -0.40 -6.60
CA VAL A 3 -4.62 0.43 -6.46
C VAL A 3 -4.10 0.76 -7.84
N THR A 4 -3.84 2.04 -8.06
CA THR A 4 -3.33 2.59 -9.32
C THR A 4 -2.09 3.43 -9.02
N LYS A 5 -1.41 3.87 -10.07
CA LYS A 5 -0.23 4.73 -9.94
C LYS A 5 -0.49 6.00 -9.11
N TYR A 6 -1.68 6.58 -9.23
CA TYR A 6 -2.09 7.73 -8.42
C TYR A 6 -2.01 7.43 -6.91
N HIS A 7 -2.49 6.27 -6.48
CA HIS A 7 -2.45 5.86 -5.08
C HIS A 7 -1.01 5.58 -4.60
N ILE A 8 -0.14 5.07 -5.48
CA ILE A 8 1.30 4.92 -5.19
C ILE A 8 1.96 6.28 -4.95
N GLU A 9 1.67 7.27 -5.78
CA GLU A 9 2.21 8.63 -5.60
C GLU A 9 1.65 9.27 -4.32
N LEU A 10 0.37 9.06 -4.03
CA LEU A 10 -0.26 9.55 -2.82
C LEU A 10 0.38 8.92 -1.57
N TYR A 11 0.57 7.60 -1.57
CA TYR A 11 1.24 6.88 -0.49
C TYR A 11 2.68 7.37 -0.31
N LYS A 12 3.46 7.57 -1.40
CA LYS A 12 4.82 8.14 -1.32
C LYS A 12 4.85 9.55 -0.74
N LYS A 13 3.82 10.36 -1.02
CA LYS A 13 3.69 11.74 -0.52
C LYS A 13 3.43 11.79 0.97
N VAL A 14 2.57 10.91 1.48
CA VAL A 14 2.15 10.93 2.90
C VAL A 14 2.89 9.91 3.77
N GLY A 15 3.63 8.99 3.15
CA GLY A 15 4.38 7.93 3.82
C GLY A 15 3.49 6.86 4.44
N GLY A 16 2.32 6.58 3.84
CA GLY A 16 1.33 5.66 4.42
C GLY A 16 0.50 6.24 5.58
N ASP A 17 0.74 7.49 5.96
CA ASP A 17 0.03 8.14 7.07
C ASP A 17 -1.25 8.86 6.60
N VAL A 18 -2.41 8.32 7.00
CA VAL A 18 -3.71 8.91 6.67
C VAL A 18 -3.93 10.24 7.39
N ASP A 19 -3.43 10.41 8.61
CA ASP A 19 -3.56 11.68 9.33
C ASP A 19 -2.80 12.80 8.59
N HIS A 20 -1.61 12.48 8.09
CA HIS A 20 -0.82 13.34 7.23
C HIS A 20 -1.58 13.70 5.95
N LEU A 21 -2.19 12.72 5.27
CA LEU A 21 -3.10 12.98 4.13
C LEU A 21 -4.24 13.94 4.50
N GLN A 22 -4.88 13.74 5.65
CA GLN A 22 -5.97 14.60 6.11
C GLN A 22 -5.51 16.03 6.45
N ARG A 23 -4.24 16.22 6.80
CA ARG A 23 -3.66 17.56 7.01
C ARG A 23 -3.26 18.23 5.71
N ILE A 24 -2.48 17.56 4.86
CA ILE A 24 -1.82 18.18 3.69
C ILE A 24 -2.52 17.94 2.35
N GLY A 25 -3.47 17.01 2.28
CA GLY A 25 -4.15 16.64 1.04
C GLY A 25 -5.13 17.71 0.54
N THR A 26 -5.43 17.63 -0.75
CA THR A 26 -6.57 18.32 -1.36
C THR A 26 -7.89 17.66 -0.99
N SER A 27 -9.02 18.34 -1.21
CA SER A 27 -10.37 17.79 -0.94
C SER A 27 -10.63 16.47 -1.68
N GLU A 28 -10.09 16.33 -2.90
CA GLU A 28 -10.18 15.11 -3.70
C GLU A 28 -9.30 13.99 -3.13
N GLU A 29 -8.06 14.31 -2.76
CA GLU A 29 -7.13 13.36 -2.11
C GLU A 29 -7.70 12.85 -0.78
N LYS A 30 -8.38 13.70 -0.02
CA LYS A 30 -9.02 13.39 1.27
C LYS A 30 -10.27 12.52 1.16
N SER A 31 -10.62 12.03 -0.02
CA SER A 31 -11.75 11.11 -0.17
C SER A 31 -11.56 9.85 0.69
N ILE A 32 -12.66 9.34 1.26
CA ILE A 32 -12.66 8.12 2.09
C ILE A 32 -12.08 6.93 1.32
N ALA A 33 -12.32 6.87 0.01
CA ALA A 33 -11.76 5.85 -0.88
C ALA A 33 -10.22 5.84 -0.83
N ASN A 34 -9.59 7.01 -0.95
CA ASN A 34 -8.14 7.14 -0.95
C ASN A 34 -7.54 6.85 0.43
N GLN A 35 -8.22 7.29 1.49
CA GLN A 35 -7.81 6.99 2.86
C GLN A 35 -7.79 5.48 3.11
N ASN A 36 -8.86 4.78 2.73
CA ASN A 36 -8.94 3.32 2.86
C ASN A 36 -7.83 2.63 2.06
N ILE A 37 -7.56 3.09 0.83
CA ILE A 37 -6.48 2.53 0.00
C ILE A 37 -5.12 2.74 0.65
N ILE A 38 -4.86 3.91 1.25
CA ILE A 38 -3.59 4.17 1.94
C ILE A 38 -3.39 3.22 3.13
N VAL A 39 -4.44 2.97 3.93
CA VAL A 39 -4.38 2.01 5.04
C VAL A 39 -4.07 0.60 4.53
N GLU A 40 -4.77 0.15 3.49
CA GLU A 40 -4.53 -1.19 2.92
C GLU A 40 -3.12 -1.30 2.33
N MET A 41 -2.64 -0.25 1.67
CA MET A 41 -1.28 -0.21 1.15
C MET A 41 -0.24 -0.27 2.27
N GLU A 42 -0.44 0.45 3.38
CA GLU A 42 0.47 0.41 4.53
C GLU A 42 0.52 -0.99 5.16
N GLU A 43 -0.63 -1.64 5.32
CA GLU A 43 -0.71 -3.03 5.77
C GLU A 43 0.08 -3.95 4.81
N LEU A 44 -0.13 -3.82 3.50
CA LEU A 44 0.58 -4.63 2.50
C LEU A 44 2.09 -4.39 2.51
N VAL A 45 2.54 -3.14 2.58
CA VAL A 45 3.97 -2.79 2.63
C VAL A 45 4.60 -3.38 3.89
N SER A 46 3.94 -3.23 5.05
CA SER A 46 4.40 -3.82 6.31
C SER A 46 4.51 -5.34 6.21
N ASN A 47 3.51 -6.00 5.64
CA ASN A 47 3.51 -7.46 5.45
C ASN A 47 4.61 -7.91 4.48
N LEU A 48 4.85 -7.17 3.40
CA LEU A 48 5.95 -7.42 2.48
C LEU A 48 7.32 -7.28 3.16
N GLU A 49 7.48 -6.35 4.10
CA GLU A 49 8.71 -6.25 4.90
C GLU A 49 8.87 -7.44 5.84
N LEU A 50 7.79 -7.92 6.48
CA LEU A 50 7.84 -9.13 7.30
C LEU A 50 8.26 -10.35 6.48
N ILE A 51 7.69 -10.51 5.27
CA ILE A 51 8.06 -11.57 4.32
C ILE A 51 9.55 -11.48 3.96
N LYS A 52 10.01 -10.27 3.59
CA LYS A 52 11.40 -10.03 3.22
C LYS A 52 12.39 -10.33 4.36
N ASN A 53 11.97 -10.10 5.60
CA ASN A 53 12.75 -10.41 6.80
C ASN A 53 12.64 -11.88 7.22
N GLY A 54 11.91 -12.73 6.49
CA GLY A 54 11.73 -14.14 6.82
C GLY A 54 10.92 -14.36 8.10
N MET A 55 10.10 -13.38 8.50
CA MET A 55 9.31 -13.41 9.74
C MET A 55 7.92 -14.02 9.52
N THR A 56 7.65 -14.60 8.36
CA THR A 56 6.34 -15.12 7.96
C THR A 56 6.44 -16.54 7.43
N SER A 57 5.36 -17.31 7.58
CA SER A 57 5.23 -18.63 6.94
C SER A 57 5.01 -18.51 5.43
N ASN A 58 5.38 -19.55 4.66
CA ASN A 58 5.15 -19.58 3.21
C ASN A 58 3.67 -19.37 2.83
N GLN A 59 2.73 -19.95 3.60
CA GLN A 59 1.30 -19.75 3.37
C GLN A 59 0.89 -18.27 3.48
N TYR A 60 1.50 -17.53 4.40
CA TYR A 60 1.22 -16.12 4.59
C TYR A 60 1.75 -15.29 3.41
N GLU A 61 2.94 -15.62 2.90
CA GLU A 61 3.48 -15.01 1.68
C GLU A 61 2.54 -15.20 0.48
N GLU A 62 1.99 -16.40 0.30
CA GLU A 62 1.04 -16.69 -0.77
C GLU A 62 -0.25 -15.87 -0.62
N GLU A 63 -0.79 -15.74 0.60
CA GLU A 63 -1.96 -14.91 0.87
C GLU A 63 -1.73 -13.43 0.57
N ILE A 64 -0.56 -12.89 0.92
CA ILE A 64 -0.21 -11.49 0.63
C ILE A 64 -0.02 -11.27 -0.87
N ASN A 65 0.64 -12.18 -1.59
CA ASN A 65 0.74 -12.08 -3.05
C ASN A 65 -0.63 -12.18 -3.73
N ALA A 66 -1.53 -13.05 -3.25
CA ALA A 66 -2.90 -13.14 -3.77
C ALA A 66 -3.73 -11.87 -3.47
N LYS A 67 -3.51 -11.22 -2.31
CA LYS A 67 -4.09 -9.90 -2.02
C LYS A 67 -3.57 -8.84 -2.98
N LEU A 68 -2.26 -8.79 -3.24
CA LEU A 68 -1.65 -7.84 -4.16
C LEU A 68 -2.21 -7.95 -5.57
N ASP A 69 -2.38 -9.18 -6.06
CA ASP A 69 -2.94 -9.47 -7.39
C ASP A 69 -4.40 -8.97 -7.52
N LYS A 70 -5.20 -9.11 -6.45
CA LYS A 70 -6.59 -8.62 -6.43
C LYS A 70 -6.71 -7.10 -6.28
N LEU A 71 -5.79 -6.49 -5.54
CA LEU A 71 -5.82 -5.07 -5.22
C LEU A 71 -5.16 -4.21 -6.31
N CYS A 72 -4.10 -4.70 -6.95
CA CYS A 72 -3.37 -3.93 -7.95
C CYS A 72 -3.98 -4.11 -9.32
N ILE A 73 -4.08 -3.02 -10.08
CA ILE A 73 -4.61 -3.09 -11.46
C ILE A 73 -3.62 -3.73 -12.45
N ASP A 74 -2.33 -3.75 -12.11
CA ASP A 74 -1.26 -4.22 -12.98
C ASP A 74 -0.04 -4.68 -12.16
N ASP A 75 0.72 -5.62 -12.70
CA ASP A 75 1.95 -6.16 -12.11
C ASP A 75 3.00 -5.06 -11.85
N SER A 76 3.04 -4.02 -12.68
CA SER A 76 3.92 -2.87 -12.47
C SER A 76 3.63 -2.13 -11.16
N ILE A 77 2.37 -2.12 -10.70
CA ILE A 77 1.99 -1.50 -9.40
C ILE A 77 2.47 -2.38 -8.24
N ILE A 78 2.38 -3.70 -8.39
CA ILE A 78 2.89 -4.67 -7.41
C ILE A 78 4.40 -4.48 -7.24
N VAL A 79 5.14 -4.34 -8.35
CA VAL A 79 6.59 -4.10 -8.33
C VAL A 79 6.94 -2.78 -7.64
N GLU A 80 6.15 -1.72 -7.87
CA GLU A 80 6.33 -0.45 -7.16
C GLU A 80 6.05 -0.60 -5.65
N LEU A 81 4.96 -1.27 -5.26
CA LEU A 81 4.61 -1.55 -3.86
C LEU A 81 5.71 -2.33 -3.14
N LYS A 82 6.28 -3.35 -3.78
CA LYS A 82 7.39 -4.15 -3.24
C LYS A 82 8.69 -3.36 -3.04
N LYS A 83 8.84 -2.20 -3.70
CA LYS A 83 9.97 -1.29 -3.51
C LYS A 83 9.71 -0.23 -2.44
N LEU A 84 8.44 -0.02 -2.05
CA LEU A 84 8.12 0.86 -0.94
C LEU A 84 8.66 0.26 0.35
N LYS A 85 9.01 1.15 1.27
CA LYS A 85 9.34 0.81 2.65
C LYS A 85 8.28 1.43 3.53
N SER A 86 7.89 0.73 4.59
CA SER A 86 7.08 1.38 5.60
C SER A 86 7.95 2.44 6.25
N PHE A 87 7.41 3.66 6.39
CA PHE A 87 8.12 4.77 7.03
C PHE A 87 7.95 4.76 8.55
N ARG A 88 7.43 3.66 9.10
CA ARG A 88 7.04 3.51 10.49
C ARG A 88 8.15 2.94 11.38
#